data_AF-A0A7I5EAN0-F1
#
_entry.id   AF-A0A7I5EAN0-F1
#
_cell.length_a   1.000
_cell.length_b   1.000
_cell.length_c   1.000
_cell.angle_alpha   90.00
_cell.angle_beta   90.00
_cell.angle_gamma   90.00
#
_symmetry.space_group_name_H-M   'P 1'
#
loop_
_entity.id
_entity.type
_entity.pdbx_description
1 polymer ?
#
loop_
_entity_poly.entity_id
_entity_poly.type
_entity_poly.pdbx_seq_one_letter_code
_entity_poly.pdbx_strand_id
1 'polypeptide(L)'
;MPWLSCCHRAPKSKREDQYKVAEEPEEVNVEENQGEAMFSWERRPQMDIDKYRIHDLEGATEIRRGIAGQPMAIETCKNSKLLVLDHTSTITVDDCSDCLIVLAPCAGSVFLRDCQSCTVLVACQQLRTRDCRSLHIALHCATQPIIEETSDAIFHPLVLHYDAFVDDLIAARLSPFSRHSTSVHDFTPEKGSLHYKISREALELSSDYASVLASQRLLADVNDSDIPYCQEPFGKSHYFQAVNSDGEQRLTFVKRCQKVAQAVVASPPLRLVSTNEIDLQKHGSKLGISTKNSSTLVVLEVSGDGDVLEQIMTDGGFEKVPEHSESTFASSLAAINQIMLS
;
A
#
# COMPACT_ATOMS: atom_id res chain seq x y z
N MET A 1 -57.22 37.74 -26.71
CA MET A 1 -56.28 38.89 -26.71
C MET A 1 -56.72 39.88 -25.64
N PRO A 2 -55.84 40.59 -24.92
CA PRO A 2 -54.37 40.48 -24.76
C PRO A 2 -54.00 39.98 -23.32
N TRP A 3 -52.98 39.15 -23.07
CA TRP A 3 -51.51 39.30 -23.17
C TRP A 3 -50.80 39.95 -21.97
N LEU A 4 -49.97 39.11 -21.32
CA LEU A 4 -48.68 39.34 -20.63
C LEU A 4 -48.60 40.00 -19.24
N SER A 5 -48.11 39.22 -18.27
CA SER A 5 -46.92 39.55 -17.45
C SER A 5 -46.46 38.28 -16.69
N CYS A 6 -45.52 37.50 -17.22
CA CYS A 6 -44.07 37.54 -16.96
C CYS A 6 -43.65 37.26 -15.51
N CYS A 7 -43.08 36.06 -15.32
CA CYS A 7 -42.34 35.58 -14.17
C CYS A 7 -41.35 36.62 -13.61
N HIS A 8 -41.51 37.02 -12.35
CA HIS A 8 -40.43 37.69 -11.62
C HIS A 8 -39.50 36.63 -11.01
N ARG A 9 -38.40 36.35 -11.72
CA ARG A 9 -37.21 35.73 -11.13
C ARG A 9 -36.59 36.74 -10.15
N ALA A 10 -36.43 36.36 -8.90
CA ALA A 10 -35.57 37.09 -7.98
C ALA A 10 -34.12 37.12 -8.54
N PRO A 11 -33.39 38.23 -8.42
CA PRO A 11 -32.01 38.30 -8.86
C PRO A 11 -31.16 37.30 -8.08
N LYS A 12 -30.44 36.43 -8.80
CA LYS A 12 -29.43 35.54 -8.22
C LYS A 12 -28.30 36.41 -7.66
N SER A 13 -27.94 36.21 -6.39
CA SER A 13 -26.72 36.79 -5.82
C SER A 13 -25.50 36.35 -6.64
N LYS A 14 -24.53 37.25 -6.81
CA LYS A 14 -23.27 36.90 -7.45
C LYS A 14 -22.49 35.98 -6.51
N ARG A 15 -21.78 35.01 -7.09
CA ARG A 15 -20.99 33.98 -6.39
C ARG A 15 -19.87 34.53 -5.50
N GLU A 16 -19.59 35.83 -5.60
CA GLU A 16 -18.55 36.55 -4.86
C GLU A 16 -19.01 36.98 -3.45
N ASP A 17 -20.32 37.08 -3.21
CA ASP A 17 -20.86 37.55 -1.92
C ASP A 17 -20.89 36.47 -0.82
N GLN A 18 -20.51 35.23 -1.13
CA GLN A 18 -20.50 34.09 -0.18
C GLN A 18 -19.24 34.02 0.71
N TYR A 19 -18.26 34.91 0.50
CA TYR A 19 -16.99 34.95 1.24
C TYR A 19 -16.86 36.16 2.16
N LYS A 20 -17.97 36.68 2.71
CA LYS A 20 -17.88 37.61 3.83
C LYS A 20 -17.77 36.80 5.12
N VAL A 21 -16.55 36.74 5.66
CA VAL A 21 -16.30 36.27 7.03
C VAL A 21 -17.06 37.21 7.97
N ALA A 22 -17.92 36.66 8.82
CA ALA A 22 -18.55 37.42 9.88
C ALA A 22 -17.48 37.82 10.89
N GLU A 23 -17.24 39.12 11.02
CA GLU A 23 -16.41 39.67 12.10
C GLU A 23 -17.24 39.61 13.40
N GLU A 24 -17.02 38.58 14.21
CA GLU A 24 -17.36 38.65 15.63
C GLU A 24 -16.17 39.28 16.37
N PRO A 25 -16.37 40.31 17.22
CA PRO A 25 -15.27 40.88 17.99
C PRO A 25 -15.04 40.02 19.22
N GLU A 26 -14.08 39.09 19.14
CA GLU A 26 -13.44 38.56 20.34
C GLU A 26 -12.30 39.51 20.75
N GLU A 27 -12.52 40.24 21.85
CA GLU A 27 -11.47 41.01 22.53
C GLU A 27 -10.42 40.04 23.12
N VAL A 28 -9.42 39.71 22.33
CA VAL A 28 -8.19 39.08 22.82
C VAL A 28 -7.19 40.19 23.10
N ASN A 29 -6.90 40.43 24.38
CA ASN A 29 -5.77 41.24 24.82
C ASN A 29 -4.47 40.56 24.34
N VAL A 30 -3.93 41.03 23.22
CA VAL A 30 -2.60 40.68 22.74
C VAL A 30 -1.64 41.75 23.24
N GLU A 31 -0.78 41.39 24.20
CA GLU A 31 0.42 42.18 24.49
C GLU A 31 1.22 42.32 23.19
N GLU A 32 1.41 43.57 22.74
CA GLU A 32 2.13 43.93 21.53
C GLU A 32 3.59 43.47 21.61
N ASN A 33 3.85 42.25 21.13
CA ASN A 33 5.20 41.87 20.74
C ASN A 33 5.46 42.47 19.36
N GLN A 34 6.39 43.42 19.28
CA GLN A 34 6.78 44.16 18.07
C GLN A 34 7.50 43.25 17.06
N GLY A 35 6.78 42.29 16.49
CA GLY A 35 7.19 41.53 15.30
C GLY A 35 6.42 42.07 14.09
N GLU A 36 7.13 42.40 13.01
CA GLU A 36 6.53 42.86 11.76
C GLU A 36 5.42 41.90 11.30
N ALA A 37 4.29 42.46 10.84
CA ALA A 37 3.17 41.70 10.32
C ALA A 37 3.57 40.95 9.03
N MET A 38 4.05 39.72 9.16
CA MET A 38 4.38 38.85 8.03
C MET A 38 3.15 38.15 7.47
N PHE A 39 3.05 38.11 6.14
CA PHE A 39 2.02 37.38 5.41
C PHE A 39 2.13 35.87 5.66
N SER A 40 1.01 35.14 5.59
CA SER A 40 0.97 33.70 5.90
C SER A 40 1.89 32.84 5.02
N TRP A 41 2.25 33.31 3.82
CA TRP A 41 3.19 32.64 2.92
C TRP A 41 4.66 32.92 3.26
N GLU A 42 4.97 34.03 3.94
CA GLU A 42 6.32 34.35 4.44
C GLU A 42 6.67 33.54 5.70
N ARG A 43 5.66 32.96 6.36
CA ARG A 43 5.82 32.02 7.48
C ARG A 43 6.00 30.58 7.03
N ARG A 44 5.91 30.29 5.74
CA ARG A 44 6.11 28.92 5.23
C ARG A 44 7.58 28.56 5.41
N PRO A 45 7.90 27.44 6.08
CA PRO A 45 9.25 26.93 6.09
C PRO A 45 9.71 26.78 4.64
N GLN A 46 10.90 27.27 4.32
CA GLN A 46 11.51 27.06 3.02
C GLN A 46 11.74 25.55 2.86
N MET A 47 10.90 24.91 2.06
CA MET A 47 10.93 23.47 1.86
C MET A 47 12.19 23.12 1.07
N ASP A 48 13.05 22.28 1.64
CA ASP A 48 14.22 21.76 0.96
C ASP A 48 13.76 20.81 -0.16
N ILE A 49 13.81 21.29 -1.40
CA ILE A 49 13.33 20.55 -2.58
C ILE A 49 14.22 19.33 -2.85
N ASP A 50 15.53 19.46 -2.59
CA ASP A 50 16.52 18.41 -2.88
C ASP A 50 16.39 17.22 -1.93
N LYS A 51 15.79 17.46 -0.75
CA LYS A 51 15.42 16.38 0.17
C LYS A 51 14.40 15.42 -0.46
N TYR A 52 13.47 15.95 -1.27
CA TYR A 52 12.34 15.20 -1.82
C TYR A 52 12.51 14.82 -3.29
N ARG A 53 13.71 15.06 -3.85
CA ARG A 53 14.03 14.76 -5.24
C ARG A 53 15.35 13.99 -5.31
N ILE A 54 15.38 12.97 -6.15
CA ILE A 54 16.58 12.24 -6.56
C ILE A 54 16.67 12.40 -8.07
N HIS A 55 17.73 13.00 -8.59
CA HIS A 55 17.82 13.20 -10.04
C HIS A 55 19.26 13.22 -10.56
N ASP A 56 19.40 12.98 -11.87
CA ASP A 56 20.65 13.08 -12.63
C ASP A 56 21.81 12.22 -12.06
N LEU A 57 21.47 11.05 -11.51
CA LEU A 57 22.45 10.11 -10.98
C LEU A 57 22.88 9.08 -12.03
N GLU A 58 24.17 8.79 -12.09
CA GLU A 58 24.71 7.72 -12.94
C GLU A 58 25.69 6.85 -12.14
N GLY A 59 25.40 5.55 -12.04
CA GLY A 59 26.27 4.61 -11.32
C GLY A 59 26.31 4.79 -9.80
N ALA A 60 25.32 5.49 -9.22
CA ALA A 60 25.34 5.89 -7.81
C ALA A 60 24.38 5.06 -6.95
N THR A 61 24.62 5.05 -5.64
CA THR A 61 23.69 4.53 -4.63
C THR A 61 23.21 5.67 -3.77
N GLU A 62 21.91 5.95 -3.78
CA GLU A 62 21.28 7.05 -3.04
C GLU A 62 20.21 6.51 -2.10
N ILE A 63 20.22 6.98 -0.84
CA ILE A 63 19.36 6.48 0.22
C ILE A 63 18.70 7.67 0.92
N ARG A 64 17.37 7.75 0.85
CA ARG A 64 16.56 8.79 1.49
C ARG A 64 15.76 8.21 2.65
N ARG A 65 15.75 8.92 3.78
CA ARG A 65 14.98 8.63 5.01
C ARG A 65 14.38 9.92 5.55
N GLY A 66 13.37 9.83 6.42
CA GLY A 66 12.77 11.02 7.04
C GLY A 66 11.93 11.86 6.07
N ILE A 67 11.23 11.20 5.15
CA ILE A 67 10.30 11.80 4.18
C ILE A 67 8.97 12.15 4.85
N ALA A 68 8.55 11.41 5.88
CA ALA A 68 7.38 11.70 6.72
C ALA A 68 6.10 11.99 5.92
N GLY A 69 5.77 11.13 4.95
CA GLY A 69 4.55 11.22 4.16
C GLY A 69 4.55 12.29 3.06
N GLN A 70 5.66 12.99 2.84
CA GLN A 70 5.79 13.94 1.73
C GLN A 70 5.87 13.22 0.37
N PRO A 71 5.53 13.90 -0.73
CA PRO A 71 5.74 13.38 -2.08
C PRO A 71 7.23 13.26 -2.41
N MET A 72 7.58 12.33 -3.29
CA MET A 72 8.95 12.14 -3.79
C MET A 72 8.97 12.10 -5.32
N ALA A 73 10.03 12.63 -5.91
CA ALA A 73 10.31 12.52 -7.35
C ALA A 73 11.69 11.91 -7.59
N ILE A 74 11.77 10.95 -8.50
CA ILE A 74 13.00 10.29 -8.96
C ILE A 74 13.07 10.45 -10.47
N GLU A 75 14.12 11.10 -10.99
CA GLU A 75 14.14 11.53 -12.39
C GLU A 75 15.52 11.30 -13.03
N THR A 76 15.57 10.83 -14.27
CA THR A 76 16.80 10.83 -15.10
C THR A 76 17.98 10.13 -14.40
N CYS A 77 17.73 8.97 -13.77
CA CYS A 77 18.76 8.18 -13.09
C CYS A 77 19.13 6.95 -13.91
N LYS A 78 20.43 6.63 -14.01
CA LYS A 78 20.95 5.51 -14.80
C LYS A 78 21.88 4.62 -14.00
N ASN A 79 21.77 3.30 -14.15
CA ASN A 79 22.65 2.32 -13.50
C ASN A 79 22.79 2.56 -11.97
N SER A 80 21.72 3.00 -11.32
CA SER A 80 21.75 3.52 -9.95
C SER A 80 20.87 2.71 -9.00
N LYS A 81 21.20 2.75 -7.71
CA LYS A 81 20.46 2.07 -6.63
C LYS A 81 19.80 3.12 -5.75
N LEU A 82 18.49 3.23 -5.83
CA LEU A 82 17.71 4.32 -5.27
C LEU A 82 16.77 3.77 -4.20
N LEU A 83 17.05 4.06 -2.94
CA LEU A 83 16.31 3.54 -1.80
C LEU A 83 15.61 4.68 -1.06
N VAL A 84 14.29 4.70 -1.05
CA VAL A 84 13.47 5.65 -0.27
C VAL A 84 12.82 4.86 0.87
N LEU A 85 13.31 5.06 2.10
CA LEU A 85 13.04 4.20 3.26
C LEU A 85 12.30 4.96 4.38
N ASP A 86 11.18 5.58 4.01
CA ASP A 86 10.17 6.18 4.90
C ASP A 86 8.87 6.37 4.11
N HIS A 87 7.70 6.24 4.75
CA HIS A 87 6.41 6.36 4.06
C HIS A 87 6.26 7.67 3.28
N THR A 88 5.56 7.61 2.14
CA THR A 88 5.34 8.74 1.23
C THR A 88 3.87 8.89 0.88
N SER A 89 3.45 10.08 0.42
CA SER A 89 2.09 10.28 -0.10
C SER A 89 1.93 9.87 -1.57
N THR A 90 2.89 10.22 -2.41
CA THR A 90 2.94 9.85 -3.83
C THR A 90 4.39 9.81 -4.30
N ILE A 91 4.69 8.97 -5.29
CA ILE A 91 6.03 8.86 -5.88
C ILE A 91 5.92 8.91 -7.40
N THR A 92 6.75 9.71 -8.05
CA THR A 92 6.98 9.66 -9.50
C THR A 92 8.41 9.18 -9.77
N VAL A 93 8.55 8.25 -10.70
CA VAL A 93 9.83 7.76 -11.20
C VAL A 93 9.81 7.93 -12.72
N ASP A 94 10.65 8.82 -13.22
CA ASP A 94 10.66 9.23 -14.62
C ASP A 94 12.03 9.02 -15.25
N ASP A 95 12.08 8.55 -16.49
CA ASP A 95 13.31 8.47 -17.30
C ASP A 95 14.47 7.76 -16.57
N CYS A 96 14.16 6.67 -15.87
CA CYS A 96 15.16 5.88 -15.15
C CYS A 96 15.52 4.60 -15.91
N SER A 97 16.81 4.32 -16.07
CA SER A 97 17.27 3.11 -16.75
C SER A 97 18.25 2.27 -15.90
N ASP A 98 18.13 0.95 -15.99
CA ASP A 98 19.07 0.01 -15.36
C ASP A 98 19.19 0.23 -13.84
N CYS A 99 18.10 0.65 -13.18
CA CYS A 99 18.09 1.01 -11.77
C CYS A 99 17.49 -0.08 -10.89
N LEU A 100 18.01 -0.18 -9.66
CA LEU A 100 17.30 -0.77 -8.52
C LEU A 100 16.57 0.36 -7.80
N ILE A 101 15.26 0.21 -7.60
CA ILE A 101 14.43 1.20 -6.95
C ILE A 101 13.65 0.51 -5.82
N VAL A 102 13.94 0.86 -4.57
CA VAL A 102 13.22 0.35 -3.39
C VAL A 102 12.47 1.50 -2.76
N LEU A 103 11.15 1.37 -2.70
CA LEU A 103 10.26 2.40 -2.20
C LEU A 103 9.52 1.86 -0.98
N ALA A 104 9.64 2.59 0.13
CA ALA A 104 8.81 2.41 1.30
C ALA A 104 7.31 2.56 0.97
N PRO A 105 6.43 2.08 1.86
CA PRO A 105 4.98 2.18 1.71
C PRO A 105 4.49 3.58 1.27
N CYS A 106 3.83 3.63 0.11
CA CYS A 106 3.26 4.83 -0.47
C CYS A 106 1.73 4.85 -0.26
N ALA A 107 1.22 5.87 0.43
CA ALA A 107 -0.19 6.00 0.76
C ALA A 107 -1.11 6.17 -0.46
N GLY A 108 -0.55 6.68 -1.56
CA GLY A 108 -1.27 6.95 -2.80
C GLY A 108 -0.64 6.23 -3.98
N SER A 109 -0.39 6.99 -5.04
CA SER A 109 0.05 6.45 -6.32
C SER A 109 1.58 6.42 -6.44
N VAL A 110 2.06 5.37 -7.10
CA VAL A 110 3.42 5.28 -7.62
C VAL A 110 3.31 5.26 -9.15
N PHE A 111 3.96 6.23 -9.79
CA PHE A 111 4.00 6.35 -11.24
C PHE A 111 5.40 6.00 -11.74
N LEU A 112 5.49 5.04 -12.65
CA LEU A 112 6.70 4.76 -13.42
C LEU A 112 6.48 5.24 -14.85
N ARG A 113 7.29 6.17 -15.34
CA ARG A 113 7.19 6.73 -16.69
C ARG A 113 8.53 6.65 -17.38
N ASP A 114 8.54 6.23 -18.65
CA ASP A 114 9.75 6.18 -19.46
C ASP A 114 10.90 5.38 -18.79
N CYS A 115 10.57 4.37 -17.99
CA CYS A 115 11.55 3.57 -17.26
C CYS A 115 11.93 2.31 -18.03
N GLN A 116 13.23 1.97 -18.05
CA GLN A 116 13.74 0.82 -18.81
C GLN A 116 14.68 -0.06 -17.99
N SER A 117 14.49 -1.38 -18.06
CA SER A 117 15.38 -2.36 -17.39
C SER A 117 15.50 -2.15 -15.87
N CYS A 118 14.42 -1.69 -15.22
CA CYS A 118 14.42 -1.37 -13.80
C CYS A 118 13.87 -2.52 -12.95
N THR A 119 14.47 -2.70 -11.77
CA THR A 119 13.95 -3.55 -10.69
C THR A 119 13.33 -2.68 -9.62
N VAL A 120 12.04 -2.87 -9.33
CA VAL A 120 11.26 -2.02 -8.42
C VAL A 120 10.65 -2.87 -7.31
N LEU A 121 10.93 -2.53 -6.04
CA LEU A 121 10.29 -3.11 -4.87
C LEU A 121 9.42 -2.03 -4.21
N VAL A 122 8.10 -2.22 -4.15
CA VAL A 122 7.20 -1.18 -3.65
C VAL A 122 5.89 -1.70 -3.07
N ALA A 123 5.48 -1.12 -1.95
CA ALA A 123 4.11 -1.20 -1.44
C ALA A 123 3.40 0.13 -1.70
N CYS A 124 2.22 0.11 -2.33
CA CYS A 124 1.49 1.32 -2.67
C CYS A 124 -0.03 1.11 -2.70
N GLN A 125 -0.80 2.20 -2.68
CA GLN A 125 -2.23 2.11 -2.95
C GLN A 125 -2.50 1.81 -4.42
N GLN A 126 -1.86 2.57 -5.32
CA GLN A 126 -2.02 2.42 -6.78
C GLN A 126 -0.65 2.39 -7.46
N LEU A 127 -0.43 1.43 -8.35
CA LEU A 127 0.70 1.44 -9.27
C LEU A 127 0.22 1.75 -10.68
N ARG A 128 0.90 2.68 -11.34
CA ARG A 128 0.68 3.02 -12.74
C ARG A 128 2.00 3.06 -13.48
N THR A 129 2.05 2.43 -14.64
CA THR A 129 3.20 2.50 -15.55
C THR A 129 2.78 3.08 -16.88
N ARG A 130 3.66 3.88 -17.49
CA ARG A 130 3.48 4.42 -18.83
C ARG A 130 4.81 4.42 -19.58
N ASP A 131 4.81 4.03 -20.85
CA ASP A 131 6.00 4.10 -21.71
C ASP A 131 7.22 3.32 -21.17
N CYS A 132 6.99 2.26 -20.38
CA CYS A 132 8.06 1.51 -19.70
C CYS A 132 8.45 0.22 -20.43
N ARG A 133 9.67 -0.28 -20.23
CA ARG A 133 10.16 -1.51 -20.89
C ARG A 133 10.99 -2.36 -19.95
N SER A 134 10.78 -3.67 -19.98
CA SER A 134 11.61 -4.65 -19.24
C SER A 134 11.66 -4.34 -17.74
N LEU A 135 10.49 -4.31 -17.08
CA LEU A 135 10.39 -4.04 -15.65
C LEU A 135 10.26 -5.33 -14.84
N HIS A 136 11.01 -5.43 -13.74
CA HIS A 136 10.76 -6.42 -12.71
C HIS A 136 10.21 -5.74 -11.47
N ILE A 137 8.95 -5.99 -11.12
CA ILE A 137 8.25 -5.26 -10.06
C ILE A 137 7.80 -6.23 -8.96
N ALA A 138 8.48 -6.21 -7.81
CA ALA A 138 7.97 -6.84 -6.60
C ALA A 138 6.99 -5.87 -5.92
N LEU A 139 5.70 -6.21 -5.97
CA LEU A 139 4.64 -5.25 -5.72
C LEU A 139 3.73 -5.69 -4.58
N HIS A 140 3.36 -4.80 -3.68
CA HIS A 140 2.15 -4.93 -2.86
C HIS A 140 1.21 -3.78 -3.16
N CYS A 141 0.08 -4.06 -3.79
CA CYS A 141 -0.82 -3.01 -4.28
C CYS A 141 -2.23 -3.19 -3.70
N ALA A 142 -2.78 -2.12 -3.15
CA ALA A 142 -4.13 -2.12 -2.59
C ALA A 142 -5.21 -2.04 -3.67
N THR A 143 -4.88 -1.70 -4.91
CA THR A 143 -5.80 -1.75 -6.06
C THR A 143 -5.20 -2.58 -7.20
N GLN A 144 -5.99 -2.84 -8.25
CA GLN A 144 -5.47 -3.44 -9.47
C GLN A 144 -4.38 -2.52 -10.09
N PRO A 145 -3.15 -3.02 -10.33
CA PRO A 145 -2.10 -2.27 -11.01
C PRO A 145 -2.49 -1.99 -12.46
N ILE A 146 -2.00 -0.87 -12.99
CA ILE A 146 -2.30 -0.40 -14.34
C ILE A 146 -1.01 -0.26 -15.15
N ILE A 147 -1.04 -0.72 -16.39
CA ILE A 147 0.00 -0.47 -17.39
C ILE A 147 -0.59 0.18 -18.65
N GLU A 148 0.22 1.00 -19.31
CA GLU A 148 -0.08 1.70 -20.56
C GLU A 148 1.22 1.83 -21.34
N GLU A 149 1.23 1.54 -22.64
CA GLU A 149 2.44 1.57 -23.51
C GLU A 149 3.67 0.93 -22.86
N THR A 150 3.46 -0.15 -22.11
CA THR A 150 4.50 -0.81 -21.31
C THR A 150 4.68 -2.25 -21.79
N SER A 151 5.92 -2.71 -21.95
CA SER A 151 6.22 -4.06 -22.43
C SER A 151 7.25 -4.79 -21.56
N ASP A 152 7.22 -6.12 -21.59
CA ASP A 152 8.08 -6.99 -20.79
C ASP A 152 8.06 -6.68 -19.28
N ALA A 153 6.90 -6.36 -18.72
CA ALA A 153 6.74 -6.19 -17.28
C ALA A 153 6.50 -7.54 -16.57
N ILE A 154 7.25 -7.84 -15.52
CA ILE A 154 7.06 -9.04 -14.70
C ILE A 154 6.76 -8.62 -13.26
N PHE A 155 5.58 -8.98 -12.77
CA PHE A 155 5.13 -8.68 -11.42
C PHE A 155 5.40 -9.86 -10.50
N HIS A 156 5.96 -9.59 -9.32
CA HIS A 156 6.30 -10.57 -8.30
C HIS A 156 5.59 -10.24 -6.97
N PRO A 157 5.41 -11.23 -6.08
CA PRO A 157 5.13 -10.98 -4.68
C PRO A 157 6.20 -10.06 -4.06
N LEU A 158 5.77 -9.07 -3.28
CA LEU A 158 6.71 -8.24 -2.55
C LEU A 158 7.17 -9.01 -1.32
N VAL A 159 8.48 -9.23 -1.26
CA VAL A 159 9.18 -9.84 -0.15
C VAL A 159 10.19 -8.79 0.32
N LEU A 160 9.90 -8.18 1.46
CA LEU A 160 10.72 -7.08 1.98
C LEU A 160 10.53 -6.94 3.49
N HIS A 161 11.63 -6.70 4.18
CA HIS A 161 11.66 -6.34 5.59
C HIS A 161 12.69 -5.24 5.86
N TYR A 162 12.33 -4.31 6.74
CA TYR A 162 13.25 -3.44 7.48
C TYR A 162 12.54 -2.95 8.75
N ASP A 163 13.33 -2.51 9.74
CA ASP A 163 12.85 -2.20 11.11
C ASP A 163 11.56 -1.36 11.21
N ALA A 164 11.35 -0.42 10.27
CA ALA A 164 10.21 0.50 10.26
C ALA A 164 9.09 0.15 9.26
N PHE A 165 9.21 -0.91 8.46
CA PHE A 165 8.32 -1.15 7.30
C PHE A 165 6.85 -1.32 7.70
N VAL A 166 6.57 -2.02 8.80
CA VAL A 166 5.19 -2.19 9.29
C VAL A 166 4.61 -0.88 9.81
N ASP A 167 5.42 -0.07 10.47
CA ASP A 167 5.05 1.27 10.93
C ASP A 167 4.74 2.18 9.73
N ASP A 168 5.57 2.11 8.68
CA ASP A 168 5.37 2.82 7.41
C ASP A 168 4.10 2.34 6.67
N LEU A 169 3.80 1.04 6.65
CA LEU A 169 2.56 0.51 6.08
C LEU A 169 1.34 1.11 6.76
N ILE A 170 1.35 1.15 8.10
CA ILE A 170 0.23 1.71 8.88
C ILE A 170 0.13 3.22 8.69
N ALA A 171 1.26 3.94 8.65
CA ALA A 171 1.29 5.37 8.36
C ALA A 171 0.72 5.67 6.95
N ALA A 172 1.07 4.82 5.97
CA ALA A 172 0.54 4.86 4.60
C ALA A 172 -0.91 4.33 4.47
N ARG A 173 -1.52 3.86 5.57
CA ARG A 173 -2.87 3.26 5.60
C ARG A 173 -3.02 2.06 4.67
N LEU A 174 -1.94 1.30 4.47
CA LEU A 174 -1.93 0.06 3.73
C LEU A 174 -2.06 -1.12 4.69
N SER A 175 -2.83 -2.12 4.28
CA SER A 175 -2.88 -3.41 4.98
C SER A 175 -1.76 -4.32 4.46
N PRO A 176 -0.96 -4.98 5.30
CA PRO A 176 -0.07 -6.03 4.83
C PRO A 176 -0.83 -7.29 4.38
N PHE A 177 -2.07 -7.47 4.82
CA PHE A 177 -2.85 -8.70 4.59
C PHE A 177 -3.77 -8.61 3.37
N SER A 178 -4.07 -7.41 2.86
CA SER A 178 -4.95 -7.24 1.69
C SER A 178 -4.15 -6.79 0.47
N ARG A 179 -4.14 -7.62 -0.56
CA ARG A 179 -3.39 -7.43 -1.81
C ARG A 179 -4.27 -7.65 -3.04
N HIS A 180 -4.11 -6.83 -4.07
CA HIS A 180 -4.87 -6.90 -5.32
C HIS A 180 -3.98 -7.04 -6.57
N SER A 181 -2.90 -7.80 -6.46
CA SER A 181 -1.94 -7.97 -7.56
C SER A 181 -2.17 -9.22 -8.43
N THR A 182 -3.28 -9.95 -8.28
CA THR A 182 -3.51 -11.20 -9.02
C THR A 182 -3.90 -10.97 -10.48
N SER A 183 -4.13 -9.72 -10.86
CA SER A 183 -4.32 -9.28 -12.24
C SER A 183 -3.73 -7.88 -12.42
N VAL A 184 -3.46 -7.51 -13.67
CA VAL A 184 -2.99 -6.18 -14.06
C VAL A 184 -3.86 -5.70 -15.21
N HIS A 185 -4.30 -4.45 -15.17
CA HIS A 185 -5.07 -3.84 -16.24
C HIS A 185 -4.13 -3.21 -17.26
N ASP A 186 -4.25 -3.63 -18.51
CA ASP A 186 -3.50 -3.07 -19.65
C ASP A 186 -4.43 -2.19 -20.49
N PHE A 187 -4.14 -0.89 -20.54
CA PHE A 187 -4.91 0.09 -21.33
C PHE A 187 -4.60 0.05 -22.82
N THR A 188 -3.48 -0.56 -23.22
CA THR A 188 -2.98 -0.60 -24.60
C THR A 188 -2.72 -2.03 -25.05
N PRO A 189 -3.70 -2.95 -24.98
CA PRO A 189 -3.48 -4.34 -25.33
C PRO A 189 -3.27 -4.50 -26.84
N GLU A 190 -2.23 -5.23 -27.24
CA GLU A 190 -1.99 -5.60 -28.64
C GLU A 190 -2.34 -7.08 -28.88
N LYS A 191 -3.01 -7.37 -30.00
CA LYS A 191 -3.46 -8.73 -30.32
C LYS A 191 -2.26 -9.66 -30.54
N GLY A 192 -2.11 -10.65 -29.66
CA GLY A 192 -1.06 -11.67 -29.75
C GLY A 192 0.23 -11.31 -28.99
N SER A 193 0.30 -10.12 -28.39
CA SER A 193 1.39 -9.68 -27.54
C SER A 193 0.98 -9.78 -26.06
N LEU A 194 1.88 -10.27 -25.21
CA LEU A 194 1.71 -10.24 -23.75
C LEU A 194 2.65 -9.18 -23.20
N HIS A 195 2.09 -8.04 -22.77
CA HIS A 195 2.85 -6.92 -22.24
C HIS A 195 3.36 -7.14 -20.81
N TYR A 196 2.70 -8.04 -20.07
CA TYR A 196 3.12 -8.38 -18.72
C TYR A 196 2.94 -9.86 -18.38
N LYS A 197 3.62 -10.29 -17.32
CA LYS A 197 3.46 -11.58 -16.65
C LYS A 197 3.36 -11.37 -15.14
N ILE A 198 2.63 -12.26 -14.47
CA ILE A 198 2.59 -12.31 -13.00
C ILE A 198 3.29 -13.60 -12.58
N SER A 199 4.42 -13.46 -11.89
CA SER A 199 5.12 -14.56 -11.24
C SER A 199 4.47 -14.86 -9.89
N ARG A 200 4.55 -16.13 -9.49
CA ARG A 200 4.19 -16.59 -8.14
C ARG A 200 5.41 -16.67 -7.22
N GLU A 201 6.60 -16.53 -7.79
CA GLU A 201 7.86 -16.62 -7.08
C GLU A 201 8.33 -15.23 -6.69
N ALA A 202 8.95 -15.14 -5.50
CA ALA A 202 9.65 -13.93 -5.07
C ALA A 202 10.68 -13.50 -6.12
N LEU A 203 10.90 -12.19 -6.24
CA LEU A 203 11.86 -11.66 -7.20
C LEU A 203 13.29 -12.02 -6.78
N GLU A 204 14.02 -12.73 -7.63
CA GLU A 204 15.44 -13.02 -7.43
C GLU A 204 16.27 -11.76 -7.72
N LEU A 205 16.97 -11.25 -6.70
CA LEU A 205 17.85 -10.10 -6.84
C LEU A 205 19.27 -10.54 -7.22
N SER A 206 19.94 -9.73 -8.04
CA SER A 206 21.37 -9.90 -8.30
C SER A 206 22.19 -9.77 -7.02
N SER A 207 23.39 -10.36 -6.99
CA SER A 207 24.30 -10.23 -5.83
C SER A 207 24.64 -8.78 -5.49
N ASP A 208 24.76 -7.92 -6.52
CA ASP A 208 24.97 -6.47 -6.36
C ASP A 208 23.78 -5.83 -5.61
N TYR A 209 22.55 -6.08 -6.07
CA TYR A 209 21.34 -5.53 -5.45
C TYR A 209 21.13 -6.06 -4.03
N ALA A 210 21.30 -7.37 -3.83
CA ALA A 210 21.20 -7.99 -2.50
C ALA A 210 22.22 -7.38 -1.51
N SER A 211 23.45 -7.08 -1.96
CA SER A 211 24.48 -6.47 -1.10
C SER A 211 24.11 -5.04 -0.68
N VAL A 212 23.49 -4.26 -1.56
CA VAL A 212 23.03 -2.90 -1.26
C VAL A 212 21.90 -2.93 -0.23
N LEU A 213 20.92 -3.83 -0.39
CA LEU A 213 19.84 -4.02 0.58
C LEU A 213 20.40 -4.41 1.95
N ALA A 214 21.29 -5.41 2.00
CA ALA A 214 21.90 -5.86 3.25
C ALA A 214 22.68 -4.73 3.96
N SER A 215 23.38 -3.87 3.21
CA SER A 215 24.08 -2.70 3.77
C SER A 215 23.15 -1.71 4.49
N GLN A 216 21.88 -1.70 4.11
CA GLN A 216 20.82 -0.86 4.69
C GLN A 216 19.92 -1.61 5.66
N ARG A 217 20.30 -2.84 6.04
CA ARG A 217 19.51 -3.76 6.89
C ARG A 217 18.13 -4.07 6.30
N LEU A 218 18.04 -4.13 4.99
CA LEU A 218 16.88 -4.64 4.28
C LEU A 218 17.07 -6.13 4.01
N LEU A 219 16.02 -6.91 4.24
CA LEU A 219 15.95 -8.32 3.88
C LEU A 219 14.90 -8.50 2.78
N ALA A 220 15.22 -9.31 1.77
CA ALA A 220 14.31 -9.69 0.69
C ALA A 220 14.19 -11.21 0.63
N ASP A 221 14.00 -11.84 1.80
CA ASP A 221 13.77 -13.27 1.97
C ASP A 221 12.33 -13.55 2.40
N VAL A 222 11.76 -14.64 1.86
CA VAL A 222 10.37 -15.04 2.09
C VAL A 222 10.08 -15.24 3.59
N ASN A 223 11.04 -15.75 4.36
CA ASN A 223 10.85 -16.03 5.78
C ASN A 223 10.89 -14.78 6.65
N ASP A 224 11.60 -13.73 6.21
CA ASP A 224 11.78 -12.49 6.96
C ASP A 224 10.77 -11.40 6.56
N SER A 225 10.11 -11.54 5.41
CA SER A 225 9.22 -10.51 4.84
C SER A 225 8.14 -10.04 5.80
N ASP A 226 7.95 -8.72 5.89
CA ASP A 226 6.87 -8.11 6.66
C ASP A 226 5.51 -8.22 5.94
N ILE A 227 5.52 -8.50 4.65
CA ILE A 227 4.32 -8.86 3.88
C ILE A 227 4.23 -10.39 3.83
N PRO A 228 3.11 -10.98 4.26
CA PRO A 228 2.92 -12.42 4.19
C PRO A 228 3.07 -12.97 2.77
N TYR A 229 3.89 -14.00 2.61
CA TYR A 229 4.09 -14.68 1.33
C TYR A 229 3.08 -15.82 1.18
N CYS A 230 2.15 -15.67 0.23
CA CYS A 230 1.12 -16.67 -0.03
C CYS A 230 1.55 -17.66 -1.11
N GLN A 231 1.17 -18.93 -0.93
CA GLN A 231 1.51 -20.04 -1.81
C GLN A 231 0.27 -20.87 -2.14
N GLU A 232 0.36 -21.69 -3.18
CA GLU A 232 -0.71 -22.64 -3.48
C GLU A 232 -0.89 -23.64 -2.33
N PRO A 233 -2.15 -24.02 -2.04
CA PRO A 233 -2.43 -25.01 -1.02
C PRO A 233 -1.90 -26.38 -1.42
N PHE A 234 -1.63 -27.22 -0.44
CA PHE A 234 -1.43 -28.65 -0.64
C PHE A 234 -2.46 -29.42 0.22
N GLY A 235 -3.41 -30.09 -0.43
CA GLY A 235 -4.48 -30.77 0.29
C GLY A 235 -5.54 -29.80 0.83
N LYS A 236 -6.03 -30.04 2.04
CA LYS A 236 -7.11 -29.24 2.65
C LYS A 236 -6.55 -27.93 3.21
N SER A 237 -7.36 -26.88 3.10
CA SER A 237 -7.10 -25.58 3.73
C SER A 237 -8.16 -25.30 4.80
N HIS A 238 -7.76 -24.53 5.80
CA HIS A 238 -8.59 -24.10 6.91
C HIS A 238 -8.50 -22.58 7.09
N TYR A 239 -9.60 -21.98 7.52
CA TYR A 239 -9.64 -20.55 7.81
C TYR A 239 -9.44 -20.31 9.30
N PHE A 240 -8.56 -19.37 9.61
CA PHE A 240 -8.30 -18.88 10.95
C PHE A 240 -8.51 -17.37 10.99
N GLN A 241 -9.09 -16.87 12.07
CA GLN A 241 -9.43 -15.46 12.20
C GLN A 241 -8.97 -14.88 13.53
N ALA A 242 -8.47 -13.65 13.51
CA ALA A 242 -8.13 -12.87 14.68
C ALA A 242 -8.84 -11.52 14.63
N VAL A 243 -9.41 -11.12 15.76
CA VAL A 243 -10.16 -9.86 15.89
C VAL A 243 -9.32 -8.86 16.66
N ASN A 244 -9.24 -7.62 16.13
CA ASN A 244 -8.64 -6.51 16.86
C ASN A 244 -9.55 -6.16 18.05
N SER A 245 -9.06 -6.43 19.25
CA SER A 245 -9.83 -6.33 20.50
C SER A 245 -9.94 -4.89 21.00
N ASP A 246 -10.92 -4.63 21.85
CA ASP A 246 -11.13 -3.30 22.44
C ASP A 246 -9.88 -2.82 23.20
N GLY A 247 -9.36 -1.64 22.83
CA GLY A 247 -8.20 -1.04 23.47
C GLY A 247 -6.85 -1.55 22.95
N GLU A 248 -6.82 -2.53 22.05
CA GLU A 248 -5.59 -2.95 21.37
C GLU A 248 -5.20 -1.91 20.30
N GLN A 249 -3.94 -1.46 20.34
CA GLN A 249 -3.43 -0.57 19.31
C GLN A 249 -3.31 -1.33 17.98
N ARG A 250 -3.74 -0.70 16.88
CA ARG A 250 -3.67 -1.29 15.53
C ARG A 250 -2.28 -1.82 15.19
N LEU A 251 -1.22 -1.10 15.54
CA LEU A 251 0.16 -1.53 15.30
C LEU A 251 0.49 -2.85 16.00
N THR A 252 0.10 -2.99 17.27
CA THR A 252 0.27 -4.22 18.05
C THR A 252 -0.49 -5.38 17.41
N PHE A 253 -1.74 -5.14 17.03
CA PHE A 253 -2.59 -6.13 16.37
C PHE A 253 -1.97 -6.62 15.05
N VAL A 254 -1.58 -5.69 14.17
CA VAL A 254 -0.97 -6.01 12.88
C VAL A 254 0.35 -6.76 13.05
N LYS A 255 1.25 -6.29 13.94
CA LYS A 255 2.53 -6.97 14.21
C LYS A 255 2.32 -8.38 14.77
N ARG A 256 1.29 -8.60 15.60
CA ARG A 256 0.93 -9.95 16.08
C ARG A 256 0.49 -10.85 14.93
N CYS A 257 -0.47 -10.41 14.11
CA CYS A 257 -0.98 -11.20 12.98
C CYS A 257 0.10 -11.48 11.93
N GLN A 258 1.00 -10.52 11.69
CA GLN A 258 2.14 -10.69 10.81
C GLN A 258 3.08 -11.79 11.31
N LYS A 259 3.43 -11.80 12.61
CA LYS A 259 4.30 -12.84 13.19
C LYS A 259 3.70 -14.24 13.05
N VAL A 260 2.39 -14.36 13.21
CA VAL A 260 1.68 -15.63 12.99
C VAL A 260 1.81 -16.07 11.54
N ALA A 261 1.55 -15.16 10.59
CA ALA A 261 1.69 -15.45 9.17
C ALA A 261 3.14 -15.85 8.79
N GLN A 262 4.15 -15.15 9.32
CA GLN A 262 5.56 -15.50 9.16
C GLN A 262 5.88 -16.88 9.74
N ALA A 263 5.37 -17.21 10.93
CA ALA A 263 5.57 -18.53 11.53
C ALA A 263 4.95 -19.67 10.70
N VAL A 264 3.80 -19.42 10.08
CA VAL A 264 3.18 -20.37 9.13
C VAL A 264 4.07 -20.55 7.90
N VAL A 265 4.57 -19.45 7.30
CA VAL A 265 5.44 -19.49 6.12
C VAL A 265 6.77 -20.20 6.41
N ALA A 266 7.36 -19.94 7.57
CA ALA A 266 8.62 -20.55 8.01
C ALA A 266 8.47 -22.03 8.40
N SER A 267 7.24 -22.55 8.50
CA SER A 267 6.96 -23.94 8.86
C SER A 267 6.85 -24.81 7.60
N PRO A 268 7.81 -25.71 7.32
CA PRO A 268 7.79 -26.56 6.12
C PRO A 268 6.51 -27.37 5.88
N PRO A 269 5.82 -27.91 6.91
CA PRO A 269 4.60 -28.68 6.71
C PRO A 269 3.35 -27.81 6.53
N LEU A 270 3.45 -26.49 6.47
CA LEU A 270 2.31 -25.59 6.32
C LEU A 270 2.48 -24.72 5.06
N ARG A 271 1.38 -24.19 4.54
CA ARG A 271 1.38 -23.15 3.51
C ARG A 271 0.36 -22.09 3.87
N LEU A 272 0.80 -20.84 3.89
CA LEU A 272 -0.12 -19.72 3.93
C LEU A 272 -0.72 -19.55 2.54
N VAL A 273 -2.04 -19.70 2.41
CA VAL A 273 -2.73 -19.72 1.12
C VAL A 273 -3.24 -18.34 0.74
N SER A 274 -3.88 -17.68 1.70
CA SER A 274 -4.39 -16.33 1.52
C SER A 274 -4.43 -15.58 2.85
N THR A 275 -4.38 -14.26 2.74
CA THR A 275 -4.56 -13.34 3.86
C THR A 275 -5.61 -12.31 3.48
N ASN A 276 -6.38 -11.86 4.45
CA ASN A 276 -7.37 -10.81 4.25
C ASN A 276 -7.48 -9.96 5.51
N GLU A 277 -7.57 -8.64 5.34
CA GLU A 277 -7.97 -7.73 6.40
C GLU A 277 -9.34 -7.13 6.08
N ILE A 278 -10.25 -7.18 7.04
CA ILE A 278 -11.66 -6.83 6.85
C ILE A 278 -12.06 -5.81 7.91
N ASP A 279 -12.64 -4.70 7.44
CA ASP A 279 -13.32 -3.73 8.28
C ASP A 279 -14.66 -4.33 8.76
N LEU A 280 -14.71 -4.68 10.04
CA LEU A 280 -15.90 -5.33 10.63
C LEU A 280 -17.10 -4.39 10.69
N GLN A 281 -16.89 -3.07 10.75
CA GLN A 281 -17.99 -2.09 10.75
C GLN A 281 -18.67 -2.02 9.38
N LYS A 282 -17.89 -2.18 8.30
CA LYS A 282 -18.43 -2.18 6.93
C LYS A 282 -18.94 -3.54 6.46
N HIS A 283 -18.28 -4.63 6.87
CA HIS A 283 -18.47 -5.94 6.25
C HIS A 283 -18.77 -7.08 7.24
N GLY A 284 -18.70 -6.86 8.56
CA GLY A 284 -18.85 -7.90 9.57
C GLY A 284 -20.18 -8.66 9.53
N SER A 285 -21.27 -7.98 9.15
CA SER A 285 -22.60 -8.61 9.02
C SER A 285 -22.64 -9.71 7.96
N LYS A 286 -21.81 -9.62 6.90
CA LYS A 286 -21.72 -10.64 5.84
C LYS A 286 -20.98 -11.90 6.29
N LEU A 287 -20.16 -11.80 7.33
CA LEU A 287 -19.41 -12.90 7.92
C LEU A 287 -20.14 -13.55 9.11
N GLY A 288 -21.29 -12.99 9.52
CA GLY A 288 -21.99 -13.46 10.72
C GLY A 288 -21.26 -13.17 12.02
N ILE A 289 -20.29 -12.25 12.01
CA ILE A 289 -19.47 -11.88 13.17
C ILE A 289 -20.11 -10.67 13.86
N SER A 290 -20.26 -10.75 15.19
CA SER A 290 -20.78 -9.64 16.00
C SER A 290 -19.82 -8.44 15.95
N THR A 291 -20.33 -7.27 15.59
CA THR A 291 -19.56 -6.03 15.42
C THR A 291 -19.46 -5.18 16.70
N LYS A 292 -19.90 -5.72 17.84
CA LYS A 292 -19.88 -4.99 19.12
C LYS A 292 -18.42 -4.76 19.53
N ASN A 293 -17.97 -3.53 19.30
CA ASN A 293 -16.71 -2.92 19.69
C ASN A 293 -15.44 -3.30 18.88
N SER A 294 -15.46 -4.35 18.08
CA SER A 294 -14.32 -4.72 17.22
C SER A 294 -14.26 -3.91 15.91
N SER A 295 -13.04 -3.51 15.51
CA SER A 295 -12.81 -2.66 14.33
C SER A 295 -12.32 -3.42 13.10
N THR A 296 -11.51 -4.46 13.29
CA THR A 296 -10.79 -5.14 12.20
C THR A 296 -10.70 -6.63 12.46
N LEU A 297 -10.86 -7.42 11.40
CA LEU A 297 -10.63 -8.87 11.37
C LEU A 297 -9.47 -9.16 10.43
N VAL A 298 -8.51 -9.98 10.86
CA VAL A 298 -7.53 -10.60 9.97
C VAL A 298 -7.89 -12.06 9.81
N VAL A 299 -7.94 -12.52 8.57
CA VAL A 299 -8.23 -13.90 8.21
C VAL A 299 -7.01 -14.48 7.49
N LEU A 300 -6.56 -15.64 7.95
CA LEU A 300 -5.54 -16.44 7.29
C LEU A 300 -6.18 -17.74 6.81
N GLU A 301 -5.98 -18.06 5.53
CA GLU A 301 -6.24 -19.41 5.03
C GLU A 301 -4.91 -20.17 5.05
N VAL A 302 -4.88 -21.30 5.74
CA VAL A 302 -3.68 -22.11 5.89
C VAL A 302 -3.95 -23.53 5.43
N SER A 303 -3.06 -24.05 4.61
CA SER A 303 -3.08 -25.44 4.15
C SER A 303 -2.04 -26.26 4.92
N GLY A 304 -2.45 -27.44 5.35
CA GLY A 304 -1.70 -28.28 6.29
C GLY A 304 -2.43 -28.44 7.62
N ASP A 305 -2.03 -29.46 8.38
CA ASP A 305 -2.64 -29.86 9.65
C ASP A 305 -1.57 -30.29 10.67
N GLY A 306 -1.94 -30.31 11.94
CA GLY A 306 -1.14 -30.87 13.04
C GLY A 306 -0.91 -29.90 14.19
N ASP A 307 -0.34 -30.41 15.29
CA ASP A 307 -0.15 -29.70 16.56
C ASP A 307 0.61 -28.37 16.40
N VAL A 308 1.54 -28.30 15.43
CA VAL A 308 2.31 -27.09 15.13
C VAL A 308 1.39 -25.96 14.65
N LEU A 309 0.41 -26.25 13.80
CA LEU A 309 -0.55 -25.26 13.32
C LEU A 309 -1.43 -24.77 14.47
N GLU A 310 -1.96 -25.69 15.27
CA GLU A 310 -2.81 -25.35 16.42
C GLU A 310 -2.06 -24.48 17.43
N GLN A 311 -0.79 -24.79 17.70
CA GLN A 311 0.06 -24.01 18.59
C GLN A 311 0.32 -22.60 18.04
N ILE A 312 0.74 -22.48 16.77
CA ILE A 312 1.00 -21.18 16.12
C ILE A 312 -0.23 -20.28 16.16
N MET A 313 -1.41 -20.84 15.84
CA MET A 313 -2.66 -20.09 15.82
C MET A 313 -3.09 -19.67 17.23
N THR A 314 -3.01 -20.59 18.20
CA THR A 314 -3.39 -20.31 19.60
C THR A 314 -2.49 -19.25 20.23
N ASP A 315 -1.17 -19.35 20.07
CA ASP A 315 -0.21 -18.35 20.57
C ASP A 315 -0.41 -16.97 19.92
N GLY A 316 -0.90 -16.98 18.68
CA GLY A 316 -1.25 -15.81 17.90
C GLY A 316 -2.60 -15.16 18.22
N GLY A 317 -3.45 -15.83 19.01
CA GLY A 317 -4.83 -15.41 19.25
C GLY A 317 -5.74 -15.55 18.03
N PHE A 318 -5.47 -16.53 17.16
CA PHE A 318 -6.31 -16.90 16.03
C PHE A 318 -7.25 -18.05 16.40
N GLU A 319 -8.51 -17.92 16.01
CA GLU A 319 -9.54 -18.95 16.18
C GLU A 319 -9.84 -19.63 14.84
N LYS A 320 -9.95 -20.96 14.84
CA LYS A 320 -10.34 -21.73 13.66
C LYS A 320 -11.82 -21.50 13.34
N VAL A 321 -12.12 -21.19 12.09
CA VAL A 321 -13.51 -21.14 11.60
C VAL A 321 -14.10 -22.56 11.64
N PRO A 322 -15.28 -22.79 12.23
CA PRO A 322 -15.84 -24.13 12.34
C PRO A 322 -16.05 -24.79 10.97
N GLU A 323 -15.66 -26.06 10.83
CA GLU A 323 -15.68 -26.78 9.54
C GLU A 323 -17.04 -26.74 8.83
N HIS A 324 -18.14 -26.83 9.60
CA HIS A 324 -19.50 -26.79 9.06
C HIS A 324 -19.88 -25.42 8.46
N SER A 325 -19.12 -24.37 8.76
CA SER A 325 -19.34 -22.99 8.30
C SER A 325 -18.31 -22.50 7.28
N GLU A 326 -17.21 -23.24 7.05
CA GLU A 326 -16.10 -22.82 6.20
C GLU A 326 -16.53 -22.48 4.76
N SER A 327 -17.41 -23.29 4.16
CA SER A 327 -17.89 -23.03 2.79
C SER A 327 -18.67 -21.71 2.68
N THR A 328 -19.52 -21.42 3.66
CA THR A 328 -20.28 -20.16 3.71
C THR A 328 -19.35 -18.99 3.99
N PHE A 329 -18.41 -19.16 4.92
CA PHE A 329 -17.42 -18.15 5.26
C PHE A 329 -16.54 -17.77 4.05
N ALA A 330 -16.00 -18.76 3.34
CA ALA A 330 -15.21 -18.57 2.13
C ALA A 330 -16.00 -17.82 1.04
N SER A 331 -17.28 -18.16 0.85
CA SER A 331 -18.16 -17.48 -0.10
C SER A 331 -18.38 -16.00 0.27
N SER A 332 -18.62 -15.72 1.56
CA SER A 332 -18.76 -14.35 2.06
C SER A 332 -17.46 -13.55 1.92
N LEU A 333 -16.32 -14.17 2.19
CA LEU A 333 -15.00 -13.56 2.05
C LEU A 333 -14.70 -13.18 0.60
N ALA A 334 -14.97 -14.10 -0.34
CA ALA A 334 -14.83 -13.82 -1.77
C ALA A 334 -15.72 -12.66 -2.24
N ALA A 335 -16.97 -12.58 -1.76
CA ALA A 335 -17.87 -11.49 -2.07
C ALA A 335 -17.41 -10.14 -1.50
N ILE A 336 -16.79 -10.12 -0.31
CA ILE A 336 -16.19 -8.92 0.27
C ILE A 336 -15.00 -8.46 -0.58
N ASN A 337 -14.11 -9.38 -0.96
CA ASN A 337 -12.96 -9.07 -1.79
C ASN A 337 -13.33 -8.48 -3.16
N GLN A 338 -14.40 -8.97 -3.79
CA GLN A 338 -14.91 -8.38 -5.03
C GLN A 338 -15.40 -6.93 -4.86
N ILE A 339 -15.96 -6.58 -3.70
CA ILE A 339 -16.43 -5.22 -3.41
C ILE A 339 -15.25 -4.30 -3.10
N MET A 340 -14.20 -4.80 -2.45
CA MET A 340 -12.99 -4.00 -2.17
C MET A 340 -12.22 -3.67 -3.46
N LEU A 341 -12.40 -4.48 -4.51
CA LEU A 341 -11.80 -4.27 -5.83
C LEU A 341 -12.57 -3.27 -6.72
N SER A 342 -13.84 -2.97 -6.42
CA SER A 342 -14.74 -2.14 -7.24
C SER A 342 -14.77 -0.68 -6.82
#